data_AF-A0A2H9PJY1-F1
#
_entry.id   AF-A0A2H9PJY1-F1
#
_cell.length_a   1.000
_cell.length_b   1.000
_cell.length_c   1.000
_cell.angle_alpha   90.00
_cell.angle_beta   90.00
_cell.angle_gamma   90.00
#
_symmetry.space_group_name_H-M   'P 1'
#
loop_
_entity.id
_entity.type
_entity.pdbx_description
1 polymer ?
#
loop_
_entity_poly.entity_id
_entity_poly.type
_entity_poly.pdbx_seq_one_letter_code
_entity_poly.pdbx_strand_id
1 'polypeptide(L)'
;KSGFDAFKYNIIRLSRFEVRTGRLQIQRDEKGNILKKADGTPILRQKGVDMALGIDAALLAATKQVQRIILVAGDSDFVPAILAAKEEGVIVTLFFYPKGIVHDSLFEACDERFPITRELLQKSE
;
A
#
# COMPACT_ATOMS: atom_id res chain seq x y z
N LYS A 1 14.45 19.53 -7.05
CA LYS A 1 13.86 18.52 -6.13
C LYS A 1 12.86 17.71 -6.94
N SER A 2 12.90 16.38 -6.89
CA SER A 2 11.95 15.58 -7.68
C SER A 2 10.52 15.86 -7.19
N GLY A 3 9.51 15.71 -8.05
CA GLY A 3 8.11 15.88 -7.64
C GLY A 3 7.73 14.99 -6.45
N PHE A 4 8.34 13.82 -6.34
CA PHE A 4 8.18 12.90 -5.22
C PHE A 4 8.72 13.46 -3.89
N ASP A 5 9.86 14.15 -3.91
CA ASP A 5 10.43 14.75 -2.69
C ASP A 5 9.52 15.86 -2.15
N ALA A 6 8.94 16.66 -3.04
CA ALA A 6 7.97 17.70 -2.68
C ALA A 6 6.67 17.08 -2.14
N PHE A 7 6.18 16.03 -2.79
CA PHE A 7 5.00 15.29 -2.34
C PHE A 7 5.20 14.70 -0.94
N LYS A 8 6.30 13.96 -0.73
CA LYS A 8 6.66 13.39 0.56
C LYS A 8 6.80 14.47 1.64
N TYR A 9 7.46 15.59 1.31
CA TYR A 9 7.61 16.72 2.21
C TYR A 9 6.26 17.27 2.67
N ASN A 10 5.27 17.35 1.77
CA ASN A 10 3.95 17.85 2.11
C ASN A 10 3.15 16.86 2.97
N ILE A 11 3.14 15.57 2.64
CA ILE A 11 2.34 14.57 3.38
C ILE A 11 2.83 14.41 4.83
N ILE A 12 4.14 14.38 5.06
CA ILE A 12 4.70 14.20 6.42
C ILE A 12 4.29 15.33 7.37
N ARG A 13 3.93 16.50 6.84
CA ARG A 13 3.55 17.67 7.63
C ARG A 13 2.05 17.73 7.93
N LEU A 14 1.25 16.84 7.35
CA LEU A 14 -0.16 16.75 7.65
C LEU A 14 -0.36 16.13 9.04
N SER A 15 -1.31 16.67 9.80
CA SER A 15 -1.66 16.12 11.12
C SER A 15 -2.24 14.72 10.97
N ARG A 16 -1.81 13.78 11.83
CA ARG A 16 -2.30 12.39 11.86
C ARG A 16 -1.97 11.58 10.59
N PHE A 17 -0.82 11.89 9.97
CA PHE A 17 -0.26 11.09 8.88
C PHE A 17 1.07 10.48 9.31
N GLU A 18 1.26 9.21 8.99
CA GLU A 18 2.54 8.52 9.06
C GLU A 18 2.92 8.03 7.66
N VAL A 19 4.19 8.22 7.28
CA VAL A 19 4.69 7.80 5.97
C VAL A 19 5.68 6.67 6.16
N ARG A 20 5.32 5.47 5.68
CA ARG A 20 6.24 4.34 5.55
C ARG A 20 7.02 4.45 4.24
N THR A 21 8.33 4.27 4.30
CA THR A 21 9.18 4.19 3.10
C THR A 21 9.86 2.85 3.00
N GLY A 22 9.77 2.23 1.83
CA GLY A 22 10.58 1.06 1.51
C GLY A 22 12.05 1.41 1.26
N ARG A 23 12.83 0.37 1.01
CA ARG A 23 14.23 0.49 0.59
C ARG A 23 14.38 0.21 -0.89
N LEU A 24 15.33 0.88 -1.53
CA LEU A 24 15.72 0.57 -2.91
C LEU A 24 16.62 -0.66 -2.88
N GLN A 25 16.29 -1.66 -3.69
CA GLN A 25 17.12 -2.83 -3.91
C GLN A 25 17.47 -2.95 -5.39
N ILE A 26 18.75 -3.23 -5.66
CA ILE A 26 19.20 -3.57 -7.01
C ILE A 26 18.58 -4.91 -7.41
N GLN A 27 17.93 -4.95 -8.56
CA GLN A 27 17.44 -6.22 -9.11
C GLN A 27 18.61 -7.05 -9.67
N ARG A 28 18.54 -8.36 -9.44
CA ARG A 28 19.50 -9.34 -9.93
C ARG A 28 18.78 -10.46 -10.66
N ASP A 29 19.44 -11.07 -11.63
CA ASP A 29 18.97 -12.30 -12.26
C ASP A 29 19.16 -13.51 -11.34
N GLU A 30 18.68 -14.68 -11.76
CA GLU A 30 18.80 -15.94 -11.02
C GLU A 30 20.25 -16.36 -10.76
N LYS A 31 21.20 -15.87 -11.56
CA LYS A 31 22.64 -16.14 -11.44
C LYS A 31 23.36 -15.09 -10.58
N GLY A 32 22.66 -14.08 -10.06
CA GLY A 32 23.19 -13.02 -9.21
C GLY A 32 23.74 -11.80 -9.94
N ASN A 33 23.67 -11.73 -11.27
CA ASN A 33 24.12 -10.58 -12.05
C ASN A 33 23.16 -9.41 -11.89
N ILE A 34 23.69 -8.18 -11.87
CA ILE A 34 22.87 -6.97 -11.75
C ILE A 34 22.10 -6.73 -13.05
N LEU A 35 20.79 -6.61 -12.93
CA LEU A 35 19.94 -6.17 -14.04
C LEU A 35 20.15 -4.68 -14.27
N LYS A 36 20.35 -4.30 -15.53
CA LYS A 36 20.62 -2.93 -15.96
C LYS A 36 19.60 -2.49 -17.00
N LYS A 37 19.30 -1.20 -17.02
CA LYS A 37 18.54 -0.57 -18.11
C LYS A 37 19.40 -0.47 -19.37
N ALA A 38 18.79 -0.07 -20.49
CA ALA A 38 19.49 0.12 -21.76
C ALA A 38 20.66 1.13 -21.67
N ASP A 39 20.59 2.10 -20.75
CA ASP A 39 21.63 3.10 -20.49
C ASP A 39 22.77 2.60 -19.56
N GLY A 40 22.74 1.33 -19.16
CA GLY A 40 23.75 0.72 -18.28
C GLY A 40 23.56 1.00 -16.79
N THR A 41 22.56 1.77 -16.40
CA THR A 41 22.24 2.02 -14.98
C THR A 41 21.55 0.81 -14.34
N PRO A 42 21.83 0.49 -13.05
CA PRO A 42 21.14 -0.61 -12.36
C PRO A 42 19.63 -0.40 -12.28
N ILE A 43 18.87 -1.48 -12.49
CA ILE A 43 17.43 -1.48 -12.23
C ILE A 43 17.22 -1.54 -10.72
N LEU A 44 16.59 -0.51 -10.17
CA LEU A 44 16.22 -0.44 -8.76
C LEU A 44 14.74 -0.79 -8.60
N ARG A 45 14.42 -1.64 -7.63
CA ARG A 45 13.05 -1.94 -7.20
C ARG A 45 12.87 -1.50 -5.76
N GLN A 46 11.76 -0.85 -5.46
CA GLN A 46 11.35 -0.57 -4.09
C GLN A 46 10.87 -1.88 -3.44
N LYS A 47 11.32 -2.15 -2.21
CA LYS A 47 10.88 -3.31 -1.43
C LYS A 47 10.56 -2.93 0.02
N GLY A 48 9.66 -3.71 0.62
CA GLY A 48 9.38 -3.71 2.04
C GLY A 48 8.39 -2.64 2.52
N VAL A 49 7.82 -1.84 1.61
CA VAL A 49 6.78 -0.88 1.99
C VAL A 49 5.46 -1.59 2.31
N ASP A 50 5.07 -2.58 1.52
CA ASP A 50 3.82 -3.33 1.71
C ASP A 50 3.84 -4.12 3.02
N MET A 51 4.98 -4.75 3.33
CA MET A 51 5.20 -5.42 4.61
C MET A 51 5.10 -4.46 5.80
N ALA A 52 5.69 -3.26 5.71
CA ALA A 52 5.63 -2.28 6.80
C ALA A 52 4.19 -1.83 7.04
N LEU A 53 3.45 -1.50 5.98
CA LEU A 53 2.04 -1.11 6.07
C LEU A 53 1.14 -2.26 6.56
N GLY A 54 1.39 -3.49 6.12
CA GLY A 54 0.66 -4.68 6.59
C GLY A 54 0.89 -4.94 8.09
N ILE A 55 2.13 -4.80 8.57
CA ILE A 55 2.46 -4.93 10.00
C ILE A 55 1.77 -3.83 10.80
N ASP A 56 1.77 -2.58 10.33
CA ASP A 56 1.06 -1.48 11.02
C ASP A 56 -0.43 -1.79 11.16
N ALA A 57 -1.08 -2.21 10.08
CA ALA A 57 -2.48 -2.58 10.07
C ALA A 57 -2.79 -3.70 11.07
N ALA A 58 -2.00 -4.77 11.05
CA ALA A 58 -2.17 -5.90 11.96
C ALA A 58 -1.93 -5.52 13.43
N LEU A 59 -0.89 -4.73 13.72
CA LEU A 59 -0.59 -4.29 15.09
C LEU A 59 -1.65 -3.35 15.64
N LEU A 60 -2.12 -2.38 14.84
CA LEU A 60 -3.19 -1.48 15.24
C LEU A 60 -4.48 -2.25 15.55
N ALA A 61 -4.79 -3.28 14.77
CA ALA A 61 -5.92 -4.16 15.01
C ALA A 61 -5.74 -5.02 16.28
N ALA A 62 -4.60 -5.70 16.41
CA ALA A 62 -4.30 -6.57 17.57
C ALA A 62 -4.28 -5.81 18.90
N THR A 63 -3.79 -4.57 18.88
CA THR A 63 -3.79 -3.69 20.06
C THR A 63 -5.11 -2.94 20.27
N LYS A 64 -6.15 -3.25 19.49
CA LYS A 64 -7.51 -2.67 19.55
C LYS A 64 -7.53 -1.14 19.44
N GLN A 65 -6.55 -0.55 18.76
CA GLN A 65 -6.45 0.90 18.56
C GLN A 65 -7.38 1.42 17.47
N VAL A 66 -7.84 0.51 16.59
CA VAL A 66 -8.75 0.84 15.48
C VAL A 66 -9.91 -0.15 15.46
N GLN A 67 -11.07 0.34 15.01
CA GLN A 67 -12.25 -0.49 14.74
C GLN A 67 -12.47 -0.71 13.24
N ARG A 68 -11.81 0.10 12.41
CA ARG A 68 -11.92 0.06 10.96
C ARG A 68 -10.58 0.40 10.32
N ILE A 69 -10.24 -0.31 9.26
CA ILE A 69 -9.11 -0.02 8.39
C ILE A 69 -9.64 0.25 6.99
N ILE A 70 -9.28 1.40 6.43
CA ILE A 70 -9.55 1.72 5.03
C ILE A 70 -8.27 1.48 4.24
N LEU A 71 -8.28 0.46 3.39
CA LEU A 71 -7.16 0.10 2.54
C LEU A 71 -7.37 0.68 1.14
N VAL A 72 -6.41 1.46 0.66
CA VAL A 72 -6.36 1.94 -0.72
C VAL A 72 -5.20 1.24 -1.42
N ALA A 73 -5.48 0.08 -2.01
CA ALA A 73 -4.46 -0.75 -2.65
C ALA A 73 -5.08 -1.65 -3.74
N GLY A 74 -4.23 -2.24 -4.59
CA GLY A 74 -4.63 -3.27 -5.56
C GLY A 74 -3.84 -4.58 -5.42
N ASP A 75 -2.94 -4.67 -4.44
CA ASP A 75 -1.98 -5.77 -4.27
C ASP A 75 -2.48 -6.83 -3.27
N SER A 76 -2.44 -8.10 -3.66
CA SER A 76 -2.79 -9.24 -2.82
C SER A 76 -1.85 -9.49 -1.65
N ASP A 77 -0.65 -8.88 -1.64
CA ASP A 77 0.32 -9.04 -0.54
C ASP A 77 -0.25 -8.55 0.81
N PHE A 78 -1.33 -7.75 0.82
CA PHE A 78 -2.03 -7.32 2.02
C PHE A 78 -2.98 -8.36 2.63
N VAL A 79 -3.35 -9.43 1.91
CA VAL A 79 -4.34 -10.42 2.38
C VAL A 79 -4.04 -10.95 3.78
N PRO A 80 -2.80 -11.35 4.13
CA PRO A 80 -2.49 -11.83 5.49
C PRO A 80 -2.76 -10.78 6.58
N ALA A 81 -2.45 -9.50 6.33
CA ALA A 81 -2.70 -8.42 7.27
C ALA A 81 -4.20 -8.13 7.44
N ILE A 82 -4.97 -8.27 6.35
CA ILE A 82 -6.44 -8.10 6.36
C ILE A 82 -7.09 -9.21 7.19
N LEU A 83 -6.69 -10.47 6.98
CA LEU A 83 -7.21 -11.59 7.75
C LEU A 83 -6.89 -11.43 9.24
N ALA A 84 -5.64 -11.08 9.59
CA ALA A 84 -5.25 -10.82 10.97
C ALA A 84 -6.08 -9.67 11.60
N ALA A 85 -6.32 -8.58 10.88
CA ALA A 85 -7.14 -7.49 11.40
C ALA A 85 -8.60 -7.93 11.63
N LYS A 86 -9.15 -8.76 10.74
CA LYS A 86 -10.52 -9.27 10.85
C LYS A 86 -10.70 -10.25 12.00
N GLU A 87 -9.71 -11.09 12.28
CA GLU A 87 -9.70 -11.96 13.48
C GLU A 87 -9.81 -11.14 14.77
N GLU A 88 -9.30 -9.91 14.75
CA GLU A 88 -9.38 -8.97 15.86
C GLU A 88 -10.69 -8.15 15.88
N GLY A 89 -11.63 -8.44 14.99
CA GLY A 89 -12.93 -7.77 14.89
C GLY A 89 -12.90 -6.40 14.21
N VAL A 90 -11.81 -6.08 13.50
CA VAL A 90 -11.68 -4.84 12.74
C VAL A 90 -12.32 -4.99 11.36
N ILE A 91 -13.16 -4.02 10.98
CA ILE A 91 -13.77 -3.98 9.65
C ILE A 91 -12.73 -3.47 8.65
N VAL A 92 -12.48 -4.23 7.59
CA VAL A 92 -11.55 -3.82 6.53
C VAL A 92 -12.33 -3.43 5.27
N THR A 93 -12.20 -2.16 4.90
CA THR A 93 -12.83 -1.57 3.72
C THR A 93 -11.79 -1.33 2.63
N LEU A 94 -11.98 -1.91 1.44
CA LEU A 94 -11.13 -1.68 0.28
C LEU A 94 -11.67 -0.53 -0.57
N PHE A 95 -10.84 0.49 -0.80
CA PHE A 95 -11.08 1.52 -1.82
C PHE A 95 -10.24 1.19 -3.04
N PHE A 96 -10.90 0.92 -4.18
CA PHE A 96 -10.23 0.42 -5.37
C PHE A 96 -10.60 1.20 -6.63
N TYR A 97 -9.70 1.24 -7.62
CA TYR A 97 -9.99 1.85 -8.90
C TYR A 97 -10.76 0.86 -9.81
N PRO A 98 -12.00 1.18 -10.26
CA PRO A 98 -12.85 0.20 -10.97
C PRO A 98 -12.31 -0.30 -12.31
N LYS A 99 -11.50 0.53 -12.97
CA LYS A 99 -10.82 0.16 -14.23
C LYS A 99 -9.40 -0.35 -13.99
N GLY A 100 -8.99 -0.47 -12.73
CA GLY A 100 -7.69 -0.95 -12.32
C GLY A 100 -7.68 -2.47 -12.17
N ILE A 101 -6.48 -3.03 -12.12
CA ILE A 101 -6.29 -4.42 -11.76
C ILE A 101 -6.27 -4.48 -10.23
N VAL A 102 -7.23 -5.20 -9.67
CA VAL A 102 -7.31 -5.54 -8.25
C VAL A 102 -7.28 -7.05 -8.19
N HIS A 103 -6.40 -7.60 -7.36
CA HIS A 103 -6.32 -9.05 -7.23
C HIS A 103 -7.60 -9.61 -6.59
N ASP A 104 -8.17 -10.69 -7.15
CA ASP A 104 -9.45 -11.26 -6.68
C ASP A 104 -9.39 -11.65 -5.20
N SER A 105 -8.28 -12.25 -4.76
CA SER A 105 -8.11 -12.61 -3.34
C SER A 105 -8.09 -11.40 -2.40
N LEU A 106 -7.56 -10.25 -2.84
CA LEU A 106 -7.62 -9.01 -2.07
C LEU A 106 -9.07 -8.53 -1.95
N PHE A 107 -9.77 -8.55 -3.08
CA PHE A 107 -11.17 -8.17 -3.16
C PHE A 107 -12.01 -9.02 -2.22
N GLU A 108 -11.87 -10.35 -2.29
CA GLU A 108 -12.59 -11.32 -1.47
C GLU A 108 -12.29 -11.21 0.03
N ALA A 109 -11.04 -10.92 0.41
CA ALA A 109 -10.64 -10.83 1.81
C ALA A 109 -11.29 -9.66 2.57
N CYS A 110 -11.57 -8.55 1.88
CA CYS A 110 -12.12 -7.33 2.51
C CYS A 110 -13.61 -7.43 2.80
N ASP A 111 -14.08 -6.83 3.88
CA ASP A 111 -15.50 -6.86 4.29
C ASP A 111 -16.37 -5.97 3.41
N GLU A 112 -15.85 -4.79 3.08
CA GLU A 112 -16.53 -3.79 2.27
C GLU A 112 -15.63 -3.38 1.11
N ARG A 113 -16.21 -3.05 -0.06
CA ARG A 113 -15.46 -2.55 -1.21
C ARG A 113 -16.14 -1.31 -1.80
N PHE A 114 -15.38 -0.24 -1.96
CA PHE A 114 -15.84 1.03 -2.51
C PHE A 114 -15.03 1.41 -3.76
N PRO A 115 -15.70 1.63 -4.90
CA PRO A 115 -15.03 2.13 -6.08
C PRO A 115 -14.59 3.59 -5.90
N ILE A 116 -13.34 3.90 -6.22
CA ILE A 116 -12.84 5.27 -6.34
C ILE A 116 -13.31 5.83 -7.67
N THR A 117 -14.43 6.57 -7.64
CA THR A 117 -15.01 7.19 -8.82
C THR A 117 -14.49 8.61 -9.02
N ARG A 118 -14.73 9.19 -10.20
CA ARG A 118 -14.31 10.56 -10.49
C ARG A 118 -15.05 11.57 -9.61
N GLU A 119 -16.31 11.29 -9.32
CA GLU A 119 -17.18 12.11 -8.46
C GLU A 119 -16.66 12.12 -7.03
N LEU A 120 -16.10 11.01 -6.54
CA LEU A 120 -15.46 10.95 -5.23
C LEU A 120 -14.25 11.89 -5.15
N LEU A 121 -13.42 11.93 -6.20
CA LEU A 121 -12.22 12.76 -6.27
C LEU A 121 -12.55 14.25 -6.42
N GLN A 122 -13.68 14.61 -7.04
CA GLN A 122 -14.08 16.01 -7.23
C GLN A 122 -14.72 16.63 -5.99
N LYS A 123 -15.21 15.82 -5.04
CA LYS A 123 -15.80 16.31 -3.79
C LYS A 123 -14.78 16.83 -2.77
N SER A 124 -13.48 16.72 -3.06
CA SER A 124 -12.40 17.19 -2.17
C SER A 124 -11.86 18.58 -2.51
N GLU A 125 -12.46 19.28 -3.47
CA GLU A 125 -12.24 20.71 -3.76
C GLU A 125 -13.34 21.57 -3.11
#